data_AF-A0A7K7BBI5-F1
#
_entry.id   AF-A0A7K7BBI5-F1
#
_cell.length_a   1.000
_cell.length_b   1.000
_cell.length_c   1.000
_cell.angle_alpha   90.00
_cell.angle_beta   90.00
_cell.angle_gamma   90.00
#
_symmetry.space_group_name_H-M   'P 1'
#
loop_
_entity.id
_entity.type
_entity.pdbx_description
1 polymer ?
#
loop_
_entity_poly.entity_id
_entity_poly.type
_entity_poly.pdbx_seq_one_letter_code
_entity_poly.pdbx_strand_id
1 'polypeptide(L)'
;MARSRPAYEYTEAEDKSMRLGFLLIAAGLLSLLVLGFCWLRPALQERRGGGAANCTVLAVRQLGERFACSFSCGGACRGTARYPCLQVLVRTSRSAAPALLHEDERQLRANPKCSYIPPCARDDQENSENVTYKQKYWKEKVGSQPFTCYFNQHLRPDDVMLKRTHDEAVLLHCFLWPLVTLLVGVLIVLLTICAKSLAVKAEALQKRKHA
;
A
#
# COMPACT_ATOMS: atom_id res chain seq x y z
N MET A 1 -3.18 -66.89 7.41
CA MET A 1 -2.50 -65.60 7.15
C MET A 1 -3.51 -64.64 6.51
N ALA A 2 -4.23 -63.87 7.31
CA ALA A 2 -5.07 -62.78 6.79
C ALA A 2 -4.21 -61.52 6.79
N ARG A 3 -3.77 -61.09 5.61
CA ARG A 3 -2.98 -59.87 5.44
C ARG A 3 -3.92 -58.68 5.59
N SER A 4 -4.14 -58.23 6.82
CA SER A 4 -4.79 -56.97 7.14
C SER A 4 -3.91 -55.83 6.61
N ARG A 5 -4.15 -55.42 5.37
CA ARG A 5 -3.65 -54.12 4.89
C ARG A 5 -4.31 -53.07 5.79
N PRO A 6 -3.54 -52.22 6.51
CA PRO A 6 -4.15 -51.06 7.13
C PRO A 6 -4.76 -50.24 5.99
N ALA A 7 -6.02 -49.85 6.11
CA ALA A 7 -6.68 -48.95 5.17
C ALA A 7 -5.99 -47.58 5.29
N TYR A 8 -4.83 -47.46 4.65
CA TYR A 8 -4.13 -46.22 4.41
C TYR A 8 -4.59 -45.66 3.05
N GLU A 9 -5.88 -45.81 2.75
CA GLU A 9 -6.52 -45.15 1.61
C GLU A 9 -7.25 -43.93 2.15
N TYR A 10 -6.80 -42.75 1.70
CA TYR A 10 -7.52 -41.51 1.92
C TYR A 10 -8.87 -41.59 1.19
N THR A 11 -9.93 -41.13 1.83
CA THR A 11 -11.22 -41.03 1.12
C THR A 11 -11.13 -39.94 0.07
N GLU A 12 -11.97 -40.00 -0.96
CA GLU A 12 -12.03 -38.99 -2.02
C GLU A 12 -12.21 -37.57 -1.46
N ALA A 13 -12.93 -37.42 -0.35
CA ALA A 13 -13.12 -36.15 0.35
C ALA A 13 -11.83 -35.62 1.00
N GLU A 14 -11.01 -36.50 1.57
CA GLU A 14 -9.75 -36.08 2.21
C GLU A 14 -8.63 -35.86 1.19
N ASP A 15 -8.61 -36.59 0.08
CA ASP A 15 -7.70 -36.30 -1.03
C ASP A 15 -8.01 -34.92 -1.64
N LYS A 16 -9.29 -34.60 -1.83
CA LYS A 16 -9.72 -33.25 -2.25
C LYS A 16 -9.33 -32.17 -1.23
N SER A 17 -9.48 -32.44 0.07
CA SER A 17 -9.11 -31.52 1.15
C SER A 17 -7.59 -31.31 1.23
N MET A 18 -6.80 -32.38 1.10
CA MET A 18 -5.33 -32.31 1.06
C MET A 18 -4.84 -31.53 -0.16
N ARG A 19 -5.39 -31.82 -1.36
CA ARG A 19 -5.06 -31.06 -2.58
C ARG A 19 -5.38 -29.58 -2.42
N LEU A 20 -6.53 -29.23 -1.84
CA LEU A 20 -6.89 -27.84 -1.54
C LEU A 20 -5.88 -27.19 -0.60
N GLY A 21 -5.48 -27.88 0.47
CA GLY A 21 -4.46 -27.41 1.41
C GLY A 21 -3.12 -27.14 0.73
N PHE A 22 -2.62 -28.08 -0.08
CA PHE A 22 -1.37 -27.91 -0.83
C PHE A 22 -1.44 -26.79 -1.86
N LEU A 23 -2.57 -26.63 -2.56
CA LEU A 23 -2.78 -25.53 -3.49
C LEU A 23 -2.74 -24.17 -2.78
N LEU A 24 -3.37 -24.05 -1.61
CA LEU A 24 -3.35 -22.82 -0.81
C LEU A 24 -1.94 -22.51 -0.29
N ILE A 25 -1.18 -23.52 0.13
CA ILE A 25 0.22 -23.34 0.54
C ILE A 25 1.07 -22.86 -0.64
N ALA A 26 0.96 -23.51 -1.81
CA ALA A 26 1.71 -23.14 -3.00
C ALA A 26 1.36 -21.72 -3.47
N ALA A 27 0.07 -21.35 -3.47
CA ALA A 27 -0.39 -20.01 -3.81
C ALA A 27 0.09 -18.94 -2.79
N GLY A 28 0.06 -19.26 -1.50
CA GLY A 28 0.59 -18.39 -0.44
C GLY A 28 2.10 -18.16 -0.57
N LEU A 29 2.88 -19.20 -0.85
CA LEU A 29 4.32 -19.10 -1.09
C LEU A 29 4.63 -18.30 -2.36
N LEU A 30 3.94 -18.59 -3.47
CA LEU A 30 4.14 -17.89 -4.73
C LEU A 30 3.80 -16.40 -4.59
N SER A 31 2.68 -16.07 -3.94
CA SER A 31 2.31 -14.68 -3.69
C SER A 31 3.31 -13.96 -2.79
N LEU A 32 3.80 -14.60 -1.72
CA LEU A 32 4.89 -14.05 -0.88
C LEU A 32 6.18 -13.81 -1.67
N LEU A 33 6.55 -14.70 -2.59
CA LEU A 33 7.74 -14.53 -3.43
C LEU A 33 7.59 -13.37 -4.41
N VAL A 34 6.45 -13.28 -5.10
CA VAL A 34 6.14 -12.17 -6.02
C VAL A 34 6.13 -10.85 -5.27
N LEU A 35 5.47 -10.79 -4.11
CA LEU A 35 5.47 -9.62 -3.26
C LEU A 35 6.89 -9.30 -2.78
N GLY A 36 7.64 -10.29 -2.29
CA GLY A 36 9.03 -10.12 -1.88
C GLY A 36 9.88 -9.48 -2.97
N PHE A 37 9.76 -9.94 -4.22
CA PHE A 37 10.49 -9.36 -5.36
C PHE A 37 10.01 -7.96 -5.76
N CYS A 38 8.68 -7.75 -5.82
CA CYS A 38 8.10 -6.44 -6.13
C CYS A 38 8.39 -5.39 -5.04
N TRP A 39 8.52 -5.82 -3.78
CA TRP A 39 8.78 -4.97 -2.62
C TRP A 39 10.27 -4.77 -2.31
N LEU A 40 11.15 -5.69 -2.72
CA LEU A 40 12.59 -5.55 -2.50
C LEU A 40 13.14 -4.25 -3.13
N ARG A 41 12.56 -3.83 -4.26
CA ARG A 41 12.94 -2.59 -4.93
C ARG A 41 12.54 -1.34 -4.14
N PRO A 42 11.26 -1.08 -3.80
CA PRO A 42 10.86 0.10 -3.04
C PRO A 42 11.40 0.12 -1.60
N ALA A 43 11.48 -1.02 -0.90
CA ALA A 43 11.98 -1.08 0.47
C ALA A 43 13.49 -0.80 0.58
N LEU A 44 14.30 -1.30 -0.37
CA LEU A 44 15.73 -0.96 -0.43
C LEU A 44 15.94 0.50 -0.86
N GLN A 45 15.03 1.07 -1.64
CA GLN A 45 15.06 2.47 -2.06
C GLN A 45 14.70 3.43 -0.92
N GLU A 46 13.70 3.10 -0.11
CA GLU A 46 13.31 3.90 1.06
C GLU A 46 14.44 3.97 2.09
N ARG A 47 15.16 2.86 2.32
CA ARG A 47 16.32 2.79 3.22
C ARG A 47 17.54 3.56 2.73
N ARG A 48 17.68 3.78 1.42
CA ARG A 48 18.83 4.49 0.81
C ARG A 48 18.58 5.97 0.53
N GLY A 49 17.33 6.44 0.42
CA GLY A 49 17.09 7.81 -0.05
C GLY A 49 15.93 8.62 0.52
N GLY A 50 15.00 8.01 1.25
CA GLY A 50 13.79 8.69 1.77
C GLY A 50 13.98 9.34 3.15
N GLY A 51 15.05 10.13 3.35
CA GLY A 51 15.31 10.76 4.65
C GLY A 51 14.20 11.74 5.05
N ALA A 52 13.68 11.61 6.27
CA ALA A 52 12.82 12.63 6.87
C ALA A 52 13.69 13.84 7.27
N ALA A 53 13.15 15.05 7.12
CA ALA A 53 13.78 16.28 7.57
C ALA A 53 12.75 17.26 8.12
N ASN A 54 13.25 18.27 8.82
CA ASN A 54 12.42 19.38 9.27
C ASN A 54 12.41 20.44 8.17
N CYS A 55 11.21 20.78 7.71
CA CYS A 55 10.96 21.83 6.73
C CYS A 55 10.27 23.02 7.39
N THR A 56 10.62 24.24 6.95
CA THR A 56 9.93 25.48 7.31
C THR A 56 9.49 26.22 6.06
N VAL A 57 8.33 26.86 6.08
CA VAL A 57 7.84 27.61 4.93
C VAL A 57 8.71 28.85 4.74
N LEU A 58 9.26 29.01 3.54
CA LEU A 58 10.03 30.18 3.13
C LEU A 58 9.15 31.19 2.40
N ALA A 59 8.36 30.73 1.44
CA ALA A 59 7.49 31.59 0.65
C ALA A 59 6.28 30.82 0.10
N VAL A 60 5.15 31.51 -0.01
CA VAL A 60 3.92 30.98 -0.61
C VAL A 60 3.52 31.89 -1.76
N ARG A 61 3.62 31.39 -2.99
CA ARG A 61 3.37 32.12 -4.23
C ARG A 61 2.22 31.50 -4.99
N GLN A 62 1.33 32.32 -5.54
CA GLN A 62 0.32 31.86 -6.48
C GLN A 62 0.70 32.39 -7.86
N LEU A 63 0.87 31.49 -8.82
CA LEU A 63 1.15 31.86 -10.19
C LEU A 63 -0.18 32.16 -10.91
N GLY A 64 -0.16 33.14 -11.81
CA GLY A 64 -1.32 33.44 -12.66
C GLY A 64 -1.61 32.37 -13.72
N GLU A 65 -0.68 31.44 -13.92
CA GLU A 65 -0.85 30.31 -14.84
C GLU A 65 -1.90 29.32 -14.29
N ARG A 66 -2.80 28.89 -15.17
CA ARG A 66 -3.88 27.95 -14.86
C ARG A 66 -3.58 26.58 -15.48
N PHE A 67 -3.83 25.53 -14.72
CA PHE A 67 -3.59 24.14 -15.10
C PHE A 67 -4.90 23.38 -15.19
N ALA A 68 -4.96 22.37 -16.07
CA ALA A 68 -6.14 21.54 -16.22
C ALA A 68 -6.19 20.46 -15.12
N CYS A 69 -7.39 20.21 -14.60
CA CYS A 69 -7.71 19.05 -13.77
C CYS A 69 -8.93 18.33 -14.35
N SER A 70 -9.09 17.04 -14.02
CA SER A 70 -10.22 16.24 -14.49
C SER A 70 -11.22 15.98 -13.37
N PHE A 71 -12.51 16.21 -13.63
CA PHE A 71 -13.61 15.87 -12.73
C PHE A 71 -14.52 14.80 -13.35
N SER A 72 -15.21 14.04 -12.51
CA SER A 72 -16.22 13.07 -12.94
C SER A 72 -17.60 13.73 -12.92
N CYS A 73 -18.34 13.66 -14.03
CA CYS A 73 -19.70 14.19 -14.15
C CYS A 73 -20.79 13.11 -13.90
N GLY A 74 -20.40 12.00 -13.25
CA GLY A 74 -21.19 10.75 -13.23
C GLY A 74 -20.84 9.85 -14.41
N GLY A 75 -21.54 8.73 -14.59
CA GLY A 75 -21.36 7.80 -15.71
C GLY A 75 -19.90 7.57 -16.14
N ALA A 76 -19.65 7.54 -17.45
CA ALA A 76 -18.30 7.56 -18.04
C ALA A 76 -17.84 8.97 -18.45
N CYS A 77 -18.48 10.02 -17.90
CA CYS A 77 -18.21 11.39 -18.28
C CYS A 77 -16.97 11.92 -17.53
N ARG A 78 -15.95 12.34 -18.27
CA ARG A 78 -14.81 13.09 -17.74
C ARG A 78 -14.85 14.50 -18.31
N GLY A 79 -15.04 15.47 -17.43
CA GLY A 79 -14.88 16.88 -17.75
C GLY A 79 -13.49 17.36 -17.38
N THR A 80 -13.07 18.45 -18.02
CA THR A 80 -11.85 19.18 -17.64
C THR A 80 -12.23 20.55 -17.11
N ALA A 81 -11.66 20.91 -15.97
CA ALA A 81 -11.75 22.24 -15.38
C ALA A 81 -10.33 22.80 -15.18
N ARG A 82 -10.22 24.05 -14.75
CA ARG A 82 -8.94 24.71 -14.53
C ARG A 82 -8.79 25.20 -13.09
N TYR A 83 -7.55 25.21 -12.62
CA TYR A 83 -7.17 25.72 -11.30
C TYR A 83 -5.88 26.57 -11.40
N PRO A 84 -5.72 27.61 -10.56
CA PRO A 84 -4.48 28.37 -10.48
C PRO A 84 -3.38 27.60 -9.75
N CYS A 85 -2.12 27.82 -10.11
CA CYS A 85 -1.00 27.13 -9.48
C CYS A 85 -0.56 27.78 -8.16
N LEU A 86 -0.45 26.97 -7.10
CA LEU A 86 0.16 27.36 -5.83
C LEU A 86 1.55 26.76 -5.72
N GLN A 87 2.55 27.57 -5.37
CA GLN A 87 3.91 27.15 -5.05
C GLN A 87 4.22 27.48 -3.59
N VAL A 88 4.58 26.45 -2.83
CA VAL A 88 5.03 26.55 -1.44
C VAL A 88 6.51 26.18 -1.43
N LEU A 89 7.35 27.20 -1.27
CA LEU A 89 8.80 27.04 -1.17
C LEU A 89 9.16 26.86 0.31
N VAL A 90 9.99 25.88 0.61
CA VAL A 90 10.39 25.54 1.97
C VAL A 90 11.91 25.51 2.09
N ARG A 91 12.38 25.76 3.31
CA ARG A 91 13.77 25.54 3.71
C ARG A 91 13.84 24.23 4.48
N THR A 92 14.86 23.43 4.18
CA THR A 92 15.06 22.12 4.80
C THR A 92 16.19 22.18 5.82
N SER A 93 16.21 21.27 6.79
CA SER A 93 17.36 21.12 7.70
C SER A 93 18.61 20.51 7.04
N ARG A 94 18.47 19.86 5.88
CA ARG A 94 19.56 19.18 5.16
C ARG A 94 20.24 20.06 4.10
N SER A 95 19.53 21.06 3.60
CA SER A 95 20.00 21.97 2.55
C SER A 95 19.41 23.36 2.75
N ALA A 96 20.25 24.39 2.61
CA ALA A 96 19.84 25.79 2.66
C ALA A 96 19.16 26.27 1.37
N ALA A 97 19.24 25.49 0.28
CA ALA A 97 18.56 25.80 -0.97
C ALA A 97 17.03 25.71 -0.79
N PRO A 98 16.25 26.66 -1.37
CA PRO A 98 14.79 26.56 -1.38
C PRO A 98 14.35 25.33 -2.18
N ALA A 99 13.49 24.51 -1.59
CA ALA A 99 12.88 23.34 -2.23
C ALA A 99 11.39 23.60 -2.48
N LEU A 100 10.84 23.09 -3.58
CA LEU A 100 9.39 23.12 -3.79
C LEU A 100 8.74 22.00 -2.98
N LEU A 101 7.68 22.34 -2.24
CA LEU A 101 6.89 21.37 -1.49
C LEU A 101 5.82 20.76 -2.39
N HIS A 102 5.64 19.45 -2.27
CA HIS A 102 4.56 18.69 -2.90
C HIS A 102 3.75 17.96 -1.82
N GLU A 103 2.48 17.67 -2.10
CA GLU A 103 1.67 16.91 -1.13
C GLU A 103 2.14 15.46 -1.01
N ASP A 104 2.35 14.79 -2.15
CA ASP A 104 2.84 13.42 -2.25
C ASP A 104 3.47 13.15 -3.64
N GLU A 105 3.94 11.92 -3.86
CA GLU A 105 4.54 11.51 -5.14
C GLU A 105 3.53 11.50 -6.30
N ARG A 106 2.24 11.21 -6.05
CA ARG A 106 1.21 11.21 -7.11
C ARG A 106 0.99 12.63 -7.63
N GLN A 107 0.92 13.60 -6.72
CA GLN A 107 0.81 15.02 -7.04
C GLN A 107 2.03 15.50 -7.82
N LEU A 108 3.24 15.15 -7.36
CA LEU A 108 4.49 15.49 -8.03
C LEU A 108 4.53 14.96 -9.48
N ARG A 109 4.08 13.71 -9.70
CA ARG A 109 3.99 13.13 -11.05
C ARG A 109 2.93 13.81 -11.92
N ALA A 110 1.80 14.21 -11.33
CA ALA A 110 0.69 14.83 -12.05
C ALA A 110 0.99 16.28 -12.47
N ASN A 111 1.58 17.08 -11.58
CA ASN A 111 2.00 18.45 -11.90
C ASN A 111 3.24 18.85 -11.06
N PRO A 112 4.45 18.71 -11.62
CA PRO A 112 5.69 19.01 -10.89
C PRO A 112 5.99 20.51 -10.76
N LYS A 113 5.15 21.40 -11.30
CA LYS A 113 5.31 22.86 -11.18
C LYS A 113 4.57 23.45 -9.97
N CYS A 114 3.58 22.73 -9.46
CA CYS A 114 2.68 23.21 -8.40
C CYS A 114 2.78 22.32 -7.15
N SER A 115 2.53 22.92 -6.00
CA SER A 115 2.56 22.29 -4.68
C SER A 115 1.23 21.66 -4.28
N TYR A 116 0.13 22.05 -4.93
CA TYR A 116 -1.21 21.60 -4.61
C TYR A 116 -2.06 21.49 -5.86
N ILE A 117 -2.81 20.40 -5.96
CA ILE A 117 -3.84 20.18 -6.98
C ILE A 117 -5.16 20.02 -6.20
N PRO A 118 -6.15 20.90 -6.39
CA PRO A 118 -7.41 20.80 -5.67
C PRO A 118 -8.19 19.55 -6.10
N PRO A 119 -9.10 19.03 -5.25
CA PRO A 119 -10.12 18.10 -5.71
C PRO A 119 -10.92 18.79 -6.81
N CYS A 120 -10.78 18.28 -8.04
CA CYS A 120 -11.26 18.98 -9.22
C CYS A 120 -12.79 19.07 -9.23
N ALA A 121 -13.32 20.27 -9.06
CA ALA A 121 -14.71 20.60 -9.25
C ALA A 121 -14.99 21.00 -10.70
N ARG A 122 -16.27 20.96 -11.09
CA ARG A 122 -16.71 21.41 -12.42
C ARG A 122 -16.52 22.92 -12.60
N ASP A 123 -16.66 23.70 -11.53
CA ASP A 123 -16.53 25.15 -11.54
C ASP A 123 -15.07 25.58 -11.28
N ASP A 124 -14.51 26.36 -12.21
CA ASP A 124 -13.17 26.96 -12.09
C ASP A 124 -13.07 27.92 -10.90
N GLN A 125 -14.18 28.55 -10.51
CA GLN A 125 -14.23 29.46 -9.37
C GLN A 125 -14.06 28.69 -8.05
N GLU A 126 -14.80 27.58 -7.88
CA GLU A 126 -14.64 26.68 -6.73
C GLU A 126 -13.21 26.13 -6.63
N ASN A 127 -12.64 25.72 -7.77
CA ASN A 127 -11.24 25.29 -7.84
C ASN A 127 -10.26 26.39 -7.40
N SER A 128 -10.52 27.64 -7.79
CA SER A 128 -9.71 28.79 -7.41
C SER A 128 -9.83 29.13 -5.93
N GLU A 129 -11.02 29.01 -5.36
CA GLU A 129 -11.28 29.19 -3.92
C GLU A 129 -10.59 28.13 -3.08
N ASN A 130 -10.61 26.86 -3.51
CA ASN A 130 -9.88 25.78 -2.86
C ASN A 130 -8.37 26.04 -2.80
N VAL A 131 -7.79 26.52 -3.91
CA VAL A 131 -6.36 26.89 -3.95
C VAL A 131 -6.07 28.09 -3.04
N THR A 132 -6.95 29.10 -3.04
CA THR A 132 -6.82 30.29 -2.18
C THR A 132 -6.92 29.94 -0.70
N TYR A 133 -7.83 29.05 -0.33
CA TYR A 133 -7.94 28.51 1.01
C TYR A 133 -6.65 27.80 1.44
N LYS A 134 -6.09 26.94 0.57
CA LYS A 134 -4.83 26.25 0.86
C LYS A 134 -3.66 27.22 0.97
N GLN A 135 -3.63 28.27 0.15
CA GLN A 135 -2.65 29.35 0.25
C GLN A 135 -2.72 30.04 1.62
N LYS A 136 -3.93 30.38 2.09
CA LYS A 136 -4.17 30.98 3.40
C LYS A 136 -3.74 30.06 4.54
N TYR A 137 -4.03 28.76 4.44
CA TYR A 137 -3.57 27.76 5.40
C TYR A 137 -2.04 27.75 5.55
N TRP A 138 -1.29 27.73 4.44
CA TRP A 138 0.17 27.75 4.50
C TRP A 138 0.73 29.07 5.06
N LYS A 139 0.11 30.20 4.72
CA LYS A 139 0.55 31.52 5.20
C LYS A 139 0.23 31.75 6.69
N GLU A 140 -0.97 31.40 7.14
CA GLU A 140 -1.49 31.81 8.44
C GLU A 140 -1.45 30.70 9.50
N LYS A 141 -1.75 29.45 9.11
CA LYS A 141 -1.83 28.33 10.07
C LYS A 141 -0.48 27.68 10.29
N VAL A 142 0.24 27.38 9.21
CA VAL A 142 1.59 26.81 9.32
C VAL A 142 2.61 27.91 9.58
N GLY A 143 2.60 28.96 8.74
CA GLY A 143 3.54 30.07 8.86
C GLY A 143 4.98 29.58 8.93
N SER A 144 5.72 30.04 9.95
CA SER A 144 7.13 29.65 10.16
C SER A 144 7.32 28.38 10.99
N GLN A 145 6.25 27.65 11.33
CA GLN A 145 6.36 26.46 12.16
C GLN A 145 7.07 25.33 11.41
N PRO A 146 8.02 24.62 12.04
CA PRO A 146 8.67 23.47 11.43
C PRO A 146 7.72 22.28 11.36
N PHE A 147 7.79 21.53 10.26
CA PHE A 147 7.04 20.30 10.06
C PHE A 147 7.91 19.23 9.40
N THR A 148 7.52 17.97 9.54
CA THR A 148 8.23 16.84 8.93
C THR A 148 7.95 16.77 7.44
N CYS A 149 9.00 16.69 6.63
CA CYS A 149 8.95 16.53 5.18
C CYS A 149 9.90 15.40 4.74
N TYR A 150 9.71 14.91 3.53
CA TYR A 150 10.42 13.77 2.98
C TYR A 150 11.04 14.10 1.62
N PHE A 151 12.23 13.58 1.35
CA PHE A 151 12.87 13.71 0.04
C PHE A 151 12.57 12.51 -0.85
N ASN A 152 12.53 12.74 -2.16
CA ASN A 152 12.51 11.67 -3.15
C ASN A 152 13.77 11.75 -4.04
N GLN A 153 14.79 10.94 -3.72
CA GLN A 153 16.04 10.96 -4.49
C GLN A 153 15.90 10.49 -5.94
N HIS A 154 14.79 9.84 -6.32
CA HIS A 154 14.63 9.21 -7.63
C HIS A 154 13.83 10.05 -8.63
N LEU A 155 12.81 10.78 -8.14
CA LEU A 155 12.01 11.64 -9.02
C LEU A 155 12.63 13.03 -9.17
N ARG A 156 12.86 13.69 -8.03
CA ARG A 156 13.39 15.05 -8.03
C ARG A 156 14.09 15.31 -6.69
N PRO A 157 15.43 15.24 -6.65
CA PRO A 157 16.19 15.33 -5.40
C PRO A 157 16.12 16.72 -4.75
N ASP A 158 15.77 17.76 -5.52
CA ASP A 158 15.69 19.15 -5.07
C ASP A 158 14.34 19.52 -4.42
N ASP A 159 13.32 18.69 -4.63
CA ASP A 159 11.96 18.91 -4.13
C ASP A 159 11.63 18.01 -2.94
N VAL A 160 10.64 18.43 -2.15
CA VAL A 160 10.24 17.73 -0.92
C VAL A 160 8.75 17.44 -0.90
N MET A 161 8.36 16.41 -0.17
CA MET A 161 6.98 15.94 -0.05
C MET A 161 6.49 16.02 1.39
N LEU A 162 5.23 16.37 1.59
CA LEU A 162 4.60 16.44 2.91
C LEU A 162 4.24 15.05 3.43
N LYS A 163 3.71 14.18 2.57
CA LYS A 163 3.29 12.82 2.91
C LYS A 163 4.06 11.82 2.06
N ARG A 164 4.36 10.66 2.64
CA ARG A 164 4.76 9.49 1.84
C ARG A 164 3.52 8.84 1.25
N THR A 165 3.65 8.43 0.00
CA THR A 165 2.58 7.75 -0.75
C THR A 165 2.54 6.25 -0.47
N HIS A 166 3.57 5.71 0.19
CA HIS A 166 3.60 4.34 0.67
C HIS A 166 2.80 4.28 1.98
N ASP A 167 1.55 3.85 1.85
CA ASP A 167 0.67 3.61 2.97
C ASP A 167 1.16 2.34 3.69
N GLU A 168 1.66 2.46 4.92
CA GLU A 168 2.12 1.29 5.69
C GLU A 168 0.98 0.27 5.94
N ALA A 169 -0.28 0.73 5.84
CA ALA A 169 -1.45 -0.14 5.87
C ALA A 169 -1.55 -1.05 4.62
N VAL A 170 -1.20 -0.55 3.43
CA VAL A 170 -1.18 -1.36 2.20
C VAL A 170 -0.11 -2.44 2.30
N LEU A 171 1.05 -2.09 2.88
CA LEU A 171 2.11 -3.05 3.21
C LEU A 171 1.59 -4.16 4.13
N LEU A 172 0.94 -3.79 5.23
CA LEU A 172 0.38 -4.75 6.18
C LEU A 172 -0.62 -5.69 5.51
N HIS A 173 -1.55 -5.17 4.71
CA HIS A 173 -2.51 -6.00 3.98
C HIS A 173 -1.82 -6.90 2.94
N CYS A 174 -0.81 -6.39 2.22
CA CYS A 174 -0.06 -7.17 1.24
C CYS A 174 0.64 -8.39 1.85
N PHE A 175 1.17 -8.33 3.08
CA PHE A 175 1.79 -9.48 3.73
C PHE A 175 0.81 -10.35 4.52
N LEU A 176 -0.23 -9.72 5.10
CA LEU A 176 -1.21 -10.41 5.92
C LEU A 176 -2.01 -11.43 5.12
N TRP A 177 -2.50 -11.09 3.92
CA TRP A 177 -3.32 -12.02 3.14
C TRP A 177 -2.57 -13.28 2.69
N PRO A 178 -1.37 -13.20 2.09
CA PRO A 178 -0.56 -14.39 1.78
C PRO A 178 -0.24 -15.23 3.01
N LEU A 179 0.09 -14.60 4.14
CA LEU A 179 0.37 -15.32 5.39
C LEU A 179 -0.86 -16.05 5.91
N VAL A 180 -2.02 -15.40 5.89
CA VAL A 180 -3.30 -16.03 6.27
C VAL A 180 -3.62 -17.18 5.31
N THR A 181 -3.46 -17.03 4.00
CA THR A 181 -3.70 -18.14 3.05
C THR A 181 -2.77 -19.33 3.29
N LEU A 182 -1.51 -19.08 3.62
CA LEU A 182 -0.54 -20.12 3.94
C LEU A 182 -0.89 -20.83 5.26
N LEU A 183 -1.23 -20.08 6.30
CA LEU A 183 -1.66 -20.64 7.59
C LEU A 183 -2.92 -21.50 7.46
N VAL A 184 -3.92 -21.02 6.69
CA VAL A 184 -5.14 -21.77 6.41
C VAL A 184 -4.82 -23.06 5.66
N GLY A 185 -3.97 -23.00 4.63
CA GLY A 185 -3.53 -24.19 3.89
C GLY A 185 -2.83 -25.23 4.78
N VAL A 186 -1.91 -24.78 5.65
CA VAL A 186 -1.24 -25.66 6.63
C VAL A 186 -2.23 -26.26 7.62
N LEU A 187 -3.16 -25.46 8.14
CA LEU A 187 -4.17 -25.94 9.09
C LEU A 187 -5.05 -27.04 8.48
N ILE A 188 -5.46 -26.89 7.22
CA ILE A 188 -6.25 -27.91 6.50
C ILE A 188 -5.49 -29.23 6.40
N VAL A 189 -4.21 -29.19 6.00
CA VAL A 189 -3.38 -30.40 5.90
C VAL A 189 -3.16 -31.04 7.27
N LEU A 190 -2.87 -30.25 8.31
CA LEU A 190 -2.69 -30.78 9.66
C LEU A 190 -3.97 -31.41 10.22
N LEU A 191 -5.10 -30.74 10.08
CA LEU A 191 -6.39 -31.24 10.58
C LEU A 191 -6.80 -32.53 9.86
N THR A 192 -6.60 -32.63 8.53
CA THR A 192 -6.90 -33.85 7.78
C THR A 192 -6.01 -35.02 8.21
N ILE A 193 -4.71 -34.80 8.41
CA ILE A 193 -3.79 -35.83 8.93
C ILE A 193 -4.17 -36.23 10.36
N CYS A 194 -4.43 -35.28 11.24
CA CYS A 194 -4.81 -35.53 12.62
C CYS A 194 -6.11 -36.34 12.71
N ALA A 195 -7.16 -35.92 12.00
CA ALA A 195 -8.44 -36.62 11.95
C ALA A 195 -8.26 -38.07 11.49
N LYS A 196 -7.45 -38.29 10.44
CA LYS A 196 -7.12 -39.63 9.97
C LYS A 196 -6.37 -40.47 10.98
N SER A 197 -5.33 -39.91 11.58
CA SER A 197 -4.52 -40.62 12.57
C SER A 197 -5.35 -41.04 13.78
N LEU A 198 -6.31 -40.21 14.19
CA LEU A 198 -7.23 -40.48 15.29
C LEU A 198 -8.24 -41.56 14.91
N ALA A 199 -8.80 -41.52 13.70
CA ALA A 199 -9.71 -42.55 13.20
C ALA A 199 -9.04 -43.93 13.17
N VAL A 200 -7.83 -44.01 12.60
CA VAL A 200 -7.07 -45.27 12.53
C VAL A 200 -6.74 -45.81 13.93
N LYS A 201 -6.35 -44.94 14.87
CA LYS A 201 -6.09 -45.33 16.26
C LYS A 201 -7.36 -45.80 16.96
N ALA A 202 -8.49 -45.14 16.76
CA ALA A 202 -9.77 -45.52 17.33
C ALA A 202 -10.24 -46.90 16.83
N GLU A 203 -10.14 -47.15 15.53
CA GLU A 203 -10.44 -48.46 14.93
C GLU A 203 -9.53 -49.57 15.48
N ALA A 204 -8.24 -49.29 15.65
CA ALA A 204 -7.29 -50.24 16.23
C ALA A 204 -7.59 -50.57 17.70
N LEU A 205 -8.02 -49.57 18.49
CA LEU A 205 -8.44 -49.76 19.88
C LEU A 205 -9.74 -50.55 19.98
N GLN A 206 -10.71 -50.29 19.10
CA GLN A 206 -11.94 -51.09 19.04
C GLN A 206 -11.65 -52.56 18.72
N LYS A 207 -10.79 -52.82 17.72
CA LYS A 207 -10.39 -54.19 17.37
C LYS A 207 -9.68 -54.92 18.52
N ARG A 208 -8.88 -54.22 19.33
CA ARG A 208 -8.25 -54.79 20.54
C ARG A 208 -9.24 -55.06 21.68
N LYS A 209 -10.34 -54.33 21.77
CA LYS A 209 -11.36 -54.51 22.81
C LYS A 209 -12.32 -55.66 22.51
N HIS A 210 -12.43 -56.05 21.24
CA HIS A 210 -13.32 -57.10 20.74
C HIS A 210 -12.58 -58.39 20.30
N ALA A 211 -11.27 -58.47 20.55
CA ALA A 211 -10.44 -59.67 20.37
C ALA A 211 -10.09 -60.25 21.74
#